data_AF-A0A7V8XY93-F1
#
_entry.id   AF-A0A7V8XY93-F1
#
_cell.length_a   1.000
_cell.length_b   1.000
_cell.length_c   1.000
_cell.angle_alpha   90.00
_cell.angle_beta   90.00
_cell.angle_gamma   90.00
#
_symmetry.space_group_name_H-M   'P 1'
#
loop_
_entity.id
_entity.type
_entity.pdbx_description
1 polymer ?
#
loop_
_entity_poly.entity_id
_entity_poly.type
_entity_poly.pdbx_seq_one_letter_code
_entity_poly.pdbx_strand_id
1 'polypeptide(L)'
;MLANDNRTAAGTLIDGVLSLELRAEAGVWRPAGQSGPAIRIVAFGEGAASLSAPAPLVRVAEGTEIAVRVGHSAFRRRVVVAG
;
A
#
# COMPACT_ATOMS: atom_id res chain seq x y z
N MET A 1 -5.05 8.80 -7.16
CA MET A 1 -4.00 8.20 -6.32
C MET A 1 -2.74 9.04 -6.46
N LEU A 2 -1.82 8.95 -5.50
CA LEU A 2 -0.58 9.70 -5.51
C LEU A 2 0.58 8.81 -5.97
N ALA A 3 1.63 9.44 -6.53
CA ALA A 3 2.90 8.74 -6.70
C ALA A 3 3.57 8.59 -5.33
N ASN A 4 4.02 7.38 -5.00
CA ASN A 4 4.84 7.18 -3.81
C ASN A 4 6.31 7.46 -4.16
N ASP A 5 6.97 8.29 -3.38
CA ASP A 5 8.38 8.64 -3.57
C ASP A 5 9.35 7.68 -2.87
N ASN A 6 8.82 6.70 -2.13
CA ASN A 6 9.54 5.68 -1.37
C ASN A 6 10.53 6.25 -0.33
N ARG A 7 10.21 7.40 0.28
CA ARG A 7 11.02 7.98 1.37
C ARG A 7 10.38 7.83 2.75
N THR A 8 9.06 7.76 2.81
CA THR A 8 8.32 7.61 4.06
C THR A 8 7.89 6.16 4.25
N ALA A 9 8.30 5.55 5.36
CA ALA A 9 7.86 4.22 5.73
C ALA A 9 6.40 4.23 6.20
N ALA A 10 5.66 3.19 5.84
CA ALA A 10 4.32 2.92 6.32
C ALA A 10 4.37 2.10 7.62
N GLY A 11 3.29 2.17 8.38
CA GLY A 11 3.07 1.46 9.62
C GLY A 11 3.58 2.22 10.84
N THR A 12 3.34 1.63 12.00
CA THR A 12 3.86 2.11 13.28
C THR A 12 4.54 0.97 13.99
N LEU A 13 5.80 1.18 14.39
CA LEU A 13 6.57 0.21 15.17
C LEU A 13 6.22 0.37 16.65
N ILE A 14 5.65 -0.68 17.25
CA ILE A 14 5.26 -0.72 18.66
C ILE A 14 5.80 -2.02 19.26
N ASP A 15 6.59 -1.91 20.32
CA ASP A 15 7.18 -3.06 21.04
C ASP A 15 7.90 -4.08 20.12
N GLY A 16 8.57 -3.59 19.07
CA GLY A 16 9.32 -4.43 18.13
C GLY A 16 8.47 -5.09 17.03
N VAL A 17 7.16 -4.84 17.00
CA VAL A 17 6.24 -5.30 15.94
C VAL A 17 5.84 -4.12 15.06
N LEU A 18 6.02 -4.23 13.74
CA LEU A 18 5.48 -3.25 12.80
C LEU A 18 4.00 -3.53 12.57
N SER A 19 3.13 -2.64 13.03
CA SER A 19 1.69 -2.70 12.78
C SER A 19 1.34 -1.93 11.50
N LEU A 20 0.62 -2.59 10.59
CA LEU A 20 0.21 -2.04 9.29
C LEU A 20 -1.29 -2.28 9.05
N GLU A 21 -1.99 -1.22 8.66
CA GLU A 21 -3.35 -1.31 8.14
C GLU A 21 -3.37 -0.86 6.67
N LEU A 22 -3.60 -1.79 5.75
CA LEU A 22 -3.60 -1.53 4.32
C LEU A 22 -4.99 -1.76 3.72
N ARG A 23 -5.38 -0.92 2.77
CA ARG A 23 -6.60 -1.07 1.97
C ARG A 23 -6.25 -1.31 0.51
N ALA A 24 -6.71 -2.42 -0.06
CA ALA A 24 -6.62 -2.74 -1.48
C ALA A 24 -7.88 -2.26 -2.20
N GLU A 25 -7.74 -1.24 -3.06
CA GLU A 25 -8.86 -0.64 -3.77
C GLU A 25 -8.50 -0.32 -5.22
N ALA A 26 -9.53 -0.22 -6.07
CA ALA A 26 -9.34 0.19 -7.46
C ALA A 26 -9.07 1.70 -7.53
N GLY A 27 -8.06 2.10 -8.30
CA GLY A 27 -7.75 3.50 -8.53
C GLY A 27 -7.21 3.76 -9.93
N VAL A 28 -7.15 5.05 -10.29
CA VAL A 28 -6.54 5.52 -11.54
C VAL A 28 -5.12 6.00 -11.30
N TRP A 29 -4.15 5.31 -11.90
CA TRP A 29 -2.73 5.67 -11.91
C TRP A 29 -2.36 6.38 -13.21
N ARG A 30 -1.46 7.36 -13.12
CA ARG A 30 -0.90 8.07 -14.27
C ARG A 30 0.64 8.08 -14.18
N PRO A 31 1.33 7.07 -14.74
CA PRO A 31 2.78 6.94 -14.59
C PRO A 31 3.56 8.10 -15.25
N ALA A 32 3.01 8.68 -16.32
CA ALA A 32 3.60 9.81 -17.03
C ALA A 32 3.15 11.19 -16.50
N GLY A 33 2.68 11.27 -15.25
CA GLY A 33 2.19 12.50 -14.64
C GLY A 33 0.72 12.82 -14.96
N GLN A 34 0.21 13.90 -14.39
CA GLN A 34 -1.24 14.17 -14.34
C GLN A 34 -1.92 14.32 -15.71
N SER A 35 -1.18 14.77 -16.73
CA SER A 35 -1.66 14.90 -18.12
C SER A 35 -1.39 13.65 -18.98
N GLY A 36 -0.72 12.64 -18.42
CA GLY A 36 -0.37 11.40 -19.12
C GLY A 36 -1.50 10.37 -19.14
N PRO A 37 -1.27 9.24 -19.84
CA PRO A 37 -2.24 8.14 -19.92
C PRO A 37 -2.66 7.63 -18.55
N ALA A 38 -3.95 7.35 -18.40
CA ALA A 38 -4.54 6.81 -17.18
C ALA A 38 -4.70 5.29 -17.28
N ILE A 39 -4.25 4.58 -16.24
CA ILE A 39 -4.33 3.12 -16.11
C ILE A 39 -5.16 2.81 -14.86
N ARG A 40 -6.18 1.96 -14.99
CA ARG A 40 -6.91 1.43 -13.82
C ARG A 40 -6.10 0.28 -13.22
N ILE A 41 -5.77 0.39 -11.94
CA ILE A 41 -5.04 -0.63 -11.19
C ILE A 41 -5.69 -0.86 -9.83
N VAL A 42 -5.31 -1.95 -9.18
CA VAL A 42 -5.49 -2.12 -7.73
C VAL A 42 -4.26 -1.54 -7.05
N ALA A 43 -4.49 -0.66 -6.08
CA ALA A 43 -3.43 -0.01 -5.33
C ALA A 43 -3.69 -0.14 -3.84
N PHE A 44 -2.65 0.09 -3.05
CA PHE A 44 -2.75 0.12 -1.59
C PHE A 44 -2.78 1.56 -1.09
N GLY A 45 -3.59 1.80 -0.06
CA GLY A 45 -3.49 2.96 0.82
C GLY A 45 -3.34 2.49 2.26
N GLU A 46 -2.60 3.23 3.07
CA GLU A 46 -2.41 2.93 4.50
C GLU A 46 -3.51 3.62 5.33
N GLY A 47 -4.24 2.87 6.15
CA GLY A 47 -5.33 3.40 6.98
C GLY A 47 -6.30 4.23 6.13
N ALA A 48 -6.56 5.48 6.52
CA ALA A 48 -7.38 6.42 5.77
C ALA A 48 -6.63 7.20 4.66
N ALA A 49 -5.32 6.97 4.47
CA ALA A 49 -4.53 7.67 3.48
C ALA A 49 -4.96 7.35 2.04
N SER A 50 -4.58 8.23 1.12
CA SER A 50 -4.81 8.04 -0.32
C SER A 50 -4.11 6.78 -0.82
N LEU A 51 -4.72 6.11 -1.80
CA LEU A 51 -4.03 5.07 -2.56
C LEU A 51 -2.76 5.63 -3.20
N SER A 52 -1.73 4.81 -3.29
CA SER A 52 -0.46 5.17 -3.91
C SER A 52 0.11 4.06 -4.82
N ALA A 53 0.91 4.49 -5.79
CA ALA A 53 1.67 3.63 -6.68
C ALA A 53 3.07 4.24 -6.92
N PRO A 54 4.19 3.55 -6.61
CA PRO A 54 4.28 2.24 -5.93
C PRO A 54 3.53 2.17 -4.59
N ALA A 55 3.22 0.97 -4.11
CA ALA A 55 2.50 0.76 -2.84
C ALA A 55 3.27 1.40 -1.66
N PRO A 56 2.61 1.64 -0.50
CA PRO A 56 3.27 2.18 0.69
C PRO A 56 4.55 1.41 1.04
N LEU A 57 5.63 2.14 1.35
CA LEU A 57 6.94 1.54 1.60
C LEU A 57 6.95 0.85 2.97
N VAL A 58 7.17 -0.45 3.00
CA VAL A 58 7.48 -1.16 4.25
C VAL A 58 8.99 -1.18 4.43
N ARG A 59 9.48 -0.70 5.59
CA ARG A 59 10.91 -0.69 5.94
C ARG A 59 11.07 -1.06 7.41
N VAL A 60 11.79 -2.14 7.67
CA VAL A 60 12.04 -2.67 9.01
C VAL A 60 13.47 -3.17 9.14
N ALA A 61 13.93 -3.38 10.37
CA ALA A 61 15.14 -4.13 10.63
C ALA A 61 14.91 -5.63 10.36
N GLU A 62 15.98 -6.37 10.11
CA GLU A 62 15.89 -7.83 10.01
C GLU A 62 15.39 -8.43 11.33
N GLY A 63 14.52 -9.45 11.24
CA GLY A 63 13.92 -10.10 12.41
C GLY A 63 12.74 -9.34 13.03
N THR A 64 12.37 -8.15 12.52
CA THR A 64 11.15 -7.46 12.96
C THR A 64 9.91 -8.23 12.54
N GLU A 65 9.03 -8.54 13.51
CA GLU A 65 7.71 -9.09 13.22
C GLU A 65 6.83 -8.03 12.58
N ILE A 66 6.04 -8.43 11.58
CA ILE A 66 5.11 -7.53 10.89
C ILE A 66 3.68 -8.05 11.06
N ALA A 67 2.86 -7.28 11.77
CA ALA A 67 1.43 -7.54 11.92
C ALA A 67 0.65 -6.68 10.91
N VAL A 68 0.17 -7.31 9.83
CA VAL A 68 -0.55 -6.63 8.75
C VAL A 68 -2.02 -7.00 8.72
N ARG A 69 -2.89 -5.99 8.67
CA ARG A 69 -4.29 -6.15 8.27
C ARG A 69 -4.49 -5.59 6.87
N VAL A 70 -5.04 -6.41 5.97
CA VAL A 70 -5.39 -5.99 4.60
C VAL A 70 -6.89 -6.04 4.43
N GLY A 71 -7.52 -4.87 4.32
CA GLY A 71 -8.91 -4.75 3.90
C GLY A 71 -9.01 -4.67 2.37
N HIS A 72 -10.04 -5.29 1.78
CA HIS A 72 -10.36 -5.10 0.38
C HIS A 72 -11.86 -4.84 0.21
N SER A 73 -12.22 -3.88 -0.63
CA SER A 73 -13.62 -3.60 -1.00
C SER A 73 -13.92 -3.92 -2.47
N ALA A 74 -12.88 -4.08 -3.29
CA ALA A 74 -13.00 -4.17 -4.75
C ALA A 74 -13.14 -5.60 -5.33
N PHE A 75 -12.94 -6.66 -4.54
CA PHE A 75 -12.88 -8.03 -5.08
C PHE A 75 -13.77 -9.03 -4.34
N ARG A 76 -14.64 -9.73 -5.11
CA ARG A 76 -15.15 -11.08 -4.77
C ARG A 76 -14.17 -12.19 -5.21
N ARG A 77 -12.88 -11.87 -5.37
CA ARG A 77 -11.82 -12.82 -5.77
C ARG A 77 -10.59 -12.67 -4.86
N ARG A 78 -9.93 -13.80 -4.65
CA ARG A 78 -8.86 -14.05 -3.67
C ARG A 78 -7.63 -13.16 -3.92
N VAL A 79 -7.14 -12.51 -2.87
CA VAL A 79 -5.81 -11.88 -2.84
C VAL A 79 -4.84 -12.91 -2.26
N VAL A 80 -3.68 -13.09 -2.90
CA VAL A 80 -2.60 -13.97 -2.43
C VAL A 80 -1.43 -13.09 -2.00
N VAL A 81 -0.96 -13.28 -0.76
CA VAL A 81 0.27 -12.67 -0.24
C VAL A 81 1.35 -13.76 -0.29
N ALA A 82 2.43 -13.52 -1.04
CA ALA A 82 3.60 -14.38 -1.09
C ALA A 82 4.76 -13.69 -0.37
N GLY A 83 5.43 -14.42 0.52
CA GLY A 83 6.59 -13.98 1.29
C GLY A 83 7.91 -14.32 0.62
#